data_AF-A0A3C1FA13-F1
#
_entry.id   AF-A0A3C1FA13-F1
#
_cell.length_a   1.000
_cell.length_b   1.000
_cell.length_c   1.000
_cell.angle_alpha   90.00
_cell.angle_beta   90.00
_cell.angle_gamma   90.00
#
_symmetry.space_group_name_H-M   'P 1'
#
loop_
_entity.id
_entity.type
_entity.pdbx_description
1 polymer ?
#
loop_
_entity_poly.entity_id
_entity_poly.type
_entity_poly.pdbx_seq_one_letter_code
_entity_poly.pdbx_strand_id
1 'polypeptide(L)'
;MTDNEVKHNVTKHGQPKALYMLFMVEMWERFNYYGMRALLSLFMISTVIGFTKATSSKIYGMFTALVYLTPILGGYLADRYIGKRHSITIGAILMAMG
;
A
#
# COMPACT_ATOMS: atom_id res chain seq x y z
N MET A 1 6.17 25.58 -23.69
CA MET A 1 6.80 24.70 -22.68
C MET A 1 8.30 24.75 -22.93
N THR A 2 9.08 25.53 -22.18
CA THR A 2 10.50 25.78 -22.47
C THR A 2 11.41 24.69 -21.89
N ASP A 3 12.34 24.18 -22.69
CA ASP A 3 13.27 23.07 -22.42
C ASP A 3 14.19 23.23 -21.18
N ASN A 4 14.11 24.34 -20.46
CA ASN A 4 14.96 24.65 -19.31
C ASN A 4 14.43 24.14 -17.97
N GLU A 5 13.14 23.79 -17.83
CA GLU A 5 12.63 23.19 -16.57
C GLU A 5 12.89 21.69 -16.46
N VAL A 6 13.06 21.00 -17.60
CA VAL A 6 13.37 19.55 -17.64
C VAL A 6 14.78 19.27 -17.08
N LYS A 7 15.69 20.25 -17.18
CA LYS A 7 17.11 20.07 -16.83
C LYS A 7 17.41 20.10 -15.34
N HIS A 8 16.46 20.47 -14.48
CA HIS A 8 16.73 20.62 -13.04
C HIS A 8 16.63 19.32 -12.21
N ASN A 9 16.20 18.19 -12.81
CA ASN A 9 15.90 16.95 -12.08
C ASN A 9 16.62 15.68 -12.56
N VAL A 10 17.61 15.80 -13.45
CA VAL A 10 18.38 14.64 -13.90
C VAL A 10 19.71 14.58 -13.14
N THR A 11 19.73 13.83 -12.04
CA THR A 11 21.00 13.38 -11.45
C THR A 11 21.68 12.37 -12.36
N LYS A 12 23.01 12.23 -12.18
CA LYS A 12 24.01 11.44 -12.94
C LYS A 12 23.68 9.97 -13.29
N HIS A 13 22.48 9.49 -12.96
CA HIS A 13 21.93 8.15 -13.25
C HIS A 13 20.60 8.15 -14.03
N GLY A 14 20.18 9.28 -14.62
CA GLY A 14 19.07 9.31 -15.60
C GLY A 14 17.65 9.21 -15.02
N GLN A 15 17.47 8.98 -13.72
CA GLN A 15 16.14 8.88 -13.10
C GLN A 15 15.83 10.02 -12.12
N PRO A 16 14.55 10.46 -12.03
CA PRO A 16 14.13 11.50 -11.09
C PRO A 16 14.28 11.07 -9.64
N LYS A 17 14.76 11.96 -8.75
CA LYS A 17 14.93 11.66 -7.31
C LYS A 17 13.64 11.21 -6.61
N ALA A 18 12.48 11.70 -7.07
CA ALA A 18 11.17 11.30 -6.54
C ALA A 18 10.85 9.82 -6.77
N LEU A 19 11.41 9.21 -7.83
CA LEU A 19 11.22 7.80 -8.14
C LEU A 19 11.85 6.89 -7.09
N TYR A 20 13.03 7.27 -6.56
CA TYR A 20 13.68 6.49 -5.49
C TYR A 20 12.84 6.46 -4.21
N MET A 21 12.24 7.61 -3.84
CA MET A 21 11.33 7.69 -2.71
C MET A 21 10.08 6.84 -2.94
N LEU A 22 9.46 6.94 -4.13
CA LEU A 22 8.30 6.14 -4.49
C LEU A 22 8.61 4.64 -4.46
N PHE A 23 9.77 4.26 -4.99
CA PHE A 23 10.24 2.88 -4.99
C PHE A 23 10.40 2.33 -3.57
N MET A 24 11.01 3.09 -2.66
CA MET A 24 11.16 2.66 -1.27
C MET A 24 9.80 2.50 -0.56
N VAL A 25 8.87 3.42 -0.81
CA VAL A 25 7.51 3.32 -0.28
C VAL A 25 6.79 2.10 -0.84
N GLU A 26 6.86 1.85 -2.15
CA GLU A 26 6.20 0.71 -2.80
C GLU A 26 6.82 -0.63 -2.37
N MET A 27 8.14 -0.69 -2.20
CA MET A 27 8.83 -1.87 -1.68
C MET A 27 8.35 -2.21 -0.26
N TRP A 28 8.22 -1.21 0.61
CA TRP A 28 7.77 -1.43 1.98
C TRP A 28 6.28 -1.81 2.06
N GLU A 29 5.46 -1.22 1.20
CA GLU A 29 4.04 -1.56 1.07
C GLU A 29 3.87 -3.03 0.66
N ARG A 30 4.57 -3.45 -0.39
CA ARG A 30 4.52 -4.84 -0.87
C ARG A 30 5.06 -5.82 0.16
N PHE A 31 6.15 -5.47 0.85
CA PHE A 31 6.70 -6.28 1.93
C PHE A 31 5.67 -6.53 3.03
N ASN A 32 4.99 -5.48 3.50
CA ASN A 32 3.93 -5.61 4.51
C ASN A 32 2.73 -6.41 3.99
N TYR A 33 2.29 -6.16 2.76
CA TYR A 33 1.15 -6.88 2.16
C TYR A 33 1.40 -8.39 2.07
N TYR A 34 2.56 -8.80 1.57
CA TYR A 34 2.90 -10.23 1.49
C TYR A 34 3.18 -10.84 2.86
N GLY A 35 3.80 -10.08 3.78
CA GLY A 35 4.02 -10.51 5.17
C GLY A 35 2.71 -10.78 5.89
N MET A 36 1.76 -9.84 5.82
CA MET A 36 0.41 -9.99 6.36
C MET A 36 -0.30 -11.20 5.73
N ARG A 37 -0.24 -11.38 4.41
CA ARG A 37 -0.87 -12.54 3.74
C ARG A 37 -0.34 -13.88 4.27
N ALA A 38 0.95 -13.99 4.54
CA ALA A 38 1.56 -15.21 5.06
C ALA A 38 1.27 -15.41 6.56
N LEU A 39 1.48 -14.38 7.37
CA LEU A 39 1.40 -14.46 8.83
C LEU A 39 -0.05 -14.53 9.34
N LEU A 40 -0.97 -13.78 8.73
CA LEU A 40 -2.36 -13.71 9.18
C LEU A 40 -3.07 -15.07 9.07
N SER A 41 -2.87 -15.79 7.96
CA SER A 41 -3.44 -17.13 7.79
C SER A 41 -2.83 -18.13 8.77
N LEU A 42 -1.52 -18.05 9.02
CA LEU A 42 -0.83 -18.93 9.97
C LEU A 42 -1.30 -18.66 11.40
N PHE A 43 -1.43 -17.39 11.77
CA PHE A 43 -1.87 -16.95 13.09
C PHE A 43 -3.30 -17.39 13.41
N MET A 44 -4.24 -17.27 12.45
CA MET A 44 -5.62 -17.71 12.68
C MET A 44 -5.75 -19.22 12.94
N ILE A 45 -4.91 -20.03 12.29
CA ILE A 45 -4.90 -21.50 12.45
C ILE A 45 -4.07 -21.91 13.69
N SER A 46 -3.17 -21.04 14.16
CA SER A 46 -2.37 -21.28 15.35
C SER A 46 -3.23 -21.50 16.59
N THR A 47 -2.65 -22.14 17.61
CA THR A 47 -3.31 -22.42 18.89
C THR A 47 -3.69 -21.18 19.69
N VAL A 48 -3.23 -19.98 19.28
CA VAL A 48 -3.57 -18.71 19.93
C VAL A 48 -5.02 -18.31 19.66
N ILE A 49 -5.50 -18.51 18.42
CA ILE A 49 -6.90 -18.23 18.04
C ILE A 49 -7.70 -19.53 17.86
N GLY A 50 -7.07 -20.59 17.32
CA GLY A 50 -7.67 -21.91 17.21
C GLY A 50 -8.82 -22.02 16.18
N PHE A 51 -8.87 -21.15 15.16
CA PHE A 51 -9.90 -21.28 14.14
C PHE A 51 -9.67 -22.50 13.24
N THR A 52 -10.77 -23.07 12.75
CA THR A 52 -10.71 -24.11 11.72
C THR A 52 -10.25 -23.51 10.39
N LYS A 53 -9.52 -24.29 9.58
CA LYS A 53 -8.99 -23.85 8.27
C LYS A 53 -10.08 -23.22 7.39
N ALA A 54 -11.31 -23.75 7.44
CA ALA A 54 -12.44 -23.24 6.68
C ALA A 54 -12.84 -21.81 7.11
N THR A 55 -12.89 -21.54 8.42
CA THR A 55 -13.20 -20.20 8.95
C THR A 55 -12.07 -19.22 8.66
N SER A 56 -10.81 -19.62 8.85
CA SER A 56 -9.65 -18.77 8.54
C SER A 56 -9.60 -18.39 7.06
N SER A 57 -9.91 -19.33 6.15
CA SER A 57 -9.95 -19.05 4.71
C SER A 57 -11.07 -18.07 4.34
N LYS A 58 -12.25 -18.15 4.96
CA LYS A 58 -13.35 -17.19 4.75
C LYS A 58 -12.95 -15.78 5.19
N ILE A 59 -12.40 -15.63 6.39
CA ILE A 59 -11.95 -14.34 6.93
C ILE A 59 -10.84 -13.76 6.03
N TYR A 60 -9.88 -14.59 5.66
CA TYR A 60 -8.79 -14.20 4.77
C TYR A 60 -9.29 -13.73 3.39
N GLY A 61 -10.24 -14.45 2.79
CA GLY A 61 -10.85 -14.07 1.51
C GLY A 61 -11.61 -12.74 1.59
N MET A 62 -12.40 -12.56 2.65
CA MET A 62 -13.18 -11.34 2.87
C MET A 62 -12.28 -10.14 3.15
N PHE A 63 -11.24 -10.32 3.95
CA PHE A 63 -10.20 -9.33 4.17
C PHE A 63 -9.50 -8.94 2.87
N THR A 64 -9.06 -9.92 2.07
CA THR A 64 -8.40 -9.66 0.79
C THR A 64 -9.31 -8.90 -0.16
N ALA A 65 -10.60 -9.26 -0.24
CA ALA A 65 -11.57 -8.54 -1.06
C ALA A 65 -11.70 -7.06 -0.66
N LEU A 66 -11.74 -6.76 0.64
CA LEU A 66 -11.78 -5.38 1.14
C LEU A 66 -10.50 -4.62 0.81
N VAL A 67 -9.33 -5.25 0.91
CA VAL A 67 -8.05 -4.63 0.52
C VAL A 67 -8.03 -4.27 -0.96
N TYR A 68 -8.67 -5.04 -1.84
CA TYR A 68 -8.79 -4.67 -3.26
C TYR A 68 -9.91 -3.65 -3.53
N LEU A 69 -10.96 -3.60 -2.72
CA LEU A 69 -12.06 -2.65 -2.87
C LEU A 69 -11.71 -1.24 -2.36
N THR A 70 -11.00 -1.16 -1.24
CA THR A 70 -10.70 0.10 -0.55
C THR A 70 -9.92 1.10 -1.41
N PRO A 71 -8.93 0.71 -2.26
CA PRO A 71 -8.23 1.60 -3.15
C PRO A 71 -9.15 2.31 -4.16
N ILE A 72 -10.24 1.66 -4.59
CA ILE A 72 -11.22 2.26 -5.51
C ILE A 72 -11.91 3.43 -4.81
N LEU A 73 -12.38 3.21 -3.58
CA LEU A 73 -12.99 4.25 -2.74
C LEU A 73 -11.99 5.36 -2.39
N GLY A 74 -10.75 4.97 -2.04
CA GLY A 74 -9.68 5.90 -1.72
C GLY A 74 -9.27 6.78 -2.91
N GLY A 75 -9.21 6.22 -4.12
CA GLY A 75 -8.91 6.96 -5.35
C GLY A 75 -10.01 7.99 -5.67
N TYR A 76 -11.28 7.59 -5.56
CA TYR A 76 -12.40 8.51 -5.73
C TYR A 76 -12.35 9.67 -4.72
N LEU A 77 -12.02 9.38 -3.46
CA LEU A 77 -11.92 10.39 -2.40
C LEU A 77 -10.71 11.32 -2.61
N ALA A 78 -9.59 10.77 -3.10
CA ALA A 78 -8.38 11.51 -3.42
C ALA A 78 -8.59 12.50 -4.56
N ASP A 79 -9.34 12.10 -5.59
CA ASP A 79 -9.59 12.92 -6.77
C ASP A 79 -10.58 14.06 -6.51
N ARG A 80 -11.55 13.87 -5.60
CA ARG A 80 -12.62 14.84 -5.39
C ARG A 80 -12.44 15.78 -4.20
N TYR A 81 -11.79 15.34 -3.13
CA TYR A 81 -11.78 16.07 -1.85
C TYR A 81 -10.39 16.42 -1.33
N ILE A 82 -9.45 15.48 -1.37
CA ILE A 82 -8.22 15.56 -0.55
C ILE A 82 -7.00 16.01 -1.37
N GLY A 83 -6.94 15.64 -2.64
CA GLY A 83 -5.79 15.89 -3.49
C GLY A 83 -4.67 14.85 -3.29
N LYS A 84 -3.96 14.56 -4.38
CA LYS A 84 -3.05 13.41 -4.51
C LYS A 84 -1.94 13.35 -3.44
N ARG A 85 -1.34 14.49 -3.09
CA ARG A 85 -0.25 14.53 -2.10
C ARG A 85 -0.71 14.18 -0.69
N HIS A 86 -1.86 14.69 -0.26
CA HIS A 86 -2.39 14.43 1.08
C HIS A 86 -2.91 12.99 1.22
N SER A 87 -3.51 12.44 0.16
CA SER A 87 -3.96 11.04 0.15
C SER A 87 -2.82 10.04 0.35
N ILE A 88 -1.64 10.30 -0.23
CA ILE A 88 -0.46 9.45 -0.04
C ILE A 88 0.00 9.47 1.43
N THR A 89 0.09 10.66 2.04
CA THR A 89 0.52 10.79 3.43
C THR A 89 -0.47 10.16 4.41
N ILE A 90 -1.77 10.37 4.20
CA ILE A 90 -2.82 9.76 5.04
C ILE A 90 -2.78 8.23 4.92
N GLY A 91 -2.62 7.70 3.70
CA GLY A 91 -2.48 6.27 3.47
C GLY A 91 -1.26 5.67 4.17
N ALA A 92 -0.11 6.37 4.12
CA ALA A 92 1.11 5.94 4.80
C ALA A 92 0.95 5.93 6.33
N ILE A 93 0.32 6.95 6.92
CA ILE A 93 0.06 7.00 8.36
C ILE A 93 -0.92 5.90 8.78
N LEU A 94 -1.99 5.68 8.00
CA LEU A 94 -2.97 4.63 8.27
C LEU A 94 -2.32 3.23 8.24
N MET A 95 -1.44 2.97 7.26
CA MET A 95 -0.67 1.73 7.20
C MET A 95 0.30 1.58 8.37
N ALA A 96 0.88 2.67 8.88
CA ALA A 96 1.79 2.63 10.03
C ALA A 96 1.07 2.40 11.37
N MET A 97 -0.23 2.71 11.45
CA MET A 97 -1.04 2.51 12.65
C MET A 97 -1.61 1.08 12.77
N GLY A 98 -1.80 0.39 11.65
CA GLY A 98 -2.33 -0.98 11.59
C GLY A 98 -1.26 -2.03 11.83
#